data_AF-A0AAW0PMS8-F1
#
_entry.id   AF-A0AAW0PMS8-F1
#
_cell.length_a   1.000
_cell.length_b   1.000
_cell.length_c   1.000
_cell.angle_alpha   90.00
_cell.angle_beta   90.00
_cell.angle_gamma   90.00
#
_symmetry.space_group_name_H-M   'P 1'
#
loop_
_entity.id
_entity.type
_entity.pdbx_description
1 polymer ?
#
loop_
_entity_poly.entity_id
_entity_poly.type
_entity_poly.pdbx_seq_one_letter_code
_entity_poly.pdbx_strand_id
1 'polypeptide(L)'
;MGSKCLEEEEEEMEQEKKEEERKRHNRTEDSIMEEQFGSEETETLDAESAIGSDSSSVLEWKPSESSSMNAPEPKVRRTLSAIHIQKEDLENVDLGYMTSEKAFRIVLAGDAAVGKSSFLLRLCKNEFKVHSSTTQCGLQMKTLIVDGEPTLLQIWDTAGQESIAKSYFRRADGVLLLYDVSCEKSFLNVREWVDVIEDVSPEDIPIMLVGNKCDLRQDGLKCVSSSYGEKLSMTYNTLFCETSAKEGSNVLEAVLHLARQVRTYHTNRKITRQPSLPSLTAPRKKPQFSCCT
;
A
#
# COMPACT_ATOMS: atom_id res chain seq x y z
N MET A 1 33.46 45.31 7.17
CA MET A 1 34.18 44.05 6.89
C MET A 1 33.24 42.88 6.56
N GLY A 2 31.93 42.94 6.85
CA GLY A 2 31.01 41.80 6.62
C GLY A 2 30.37 41.66 5.23
N SER A 3 30.53 42.61 4.31
CA SER A 3 29.90 42.53 2.97
C SER A 3 30.75 41.87 1.90
N LYS A 4 32.08 41.75 2.10
CA LYS A 4 32.98 41.10 1.15
C LYS A 4 32.98 39.57 1.26
N CYS A 5 32.77 39.00 2.46
CA CYS A 5 32.69 37.55 2.63
C CYS A 5 31.46 36.92 1.96
N LEU A 6 30.34 37.65 1.88
CA LEU A 6 29.12 37.10 1.29
C LEU A 6 29.18 37.07 -0.25
N GLU A 7 29.86 38.04 -0.87
CA GLU A 7 30.10 38.02 -2.33
C GLU A 7 31.10 36.94 -2.72
N GLU A 8 32.13 36.69 -1.90
CA GLU A 8 33.11 35.62 -2.13
C GLU A 8 32.48 34.21 -1.99
N GLU A 9 31.58 34.00 -1.03
CA GLU A 9 30.85 32.71 -0.88
C GLU A 9 29.84 32.45 -2.01
N GLU A 10 29.20 33.48 -2.57
CA GLU A 10 28.31 33.33 -3.72
C GLU A 10 29.10 33.01 -5.01
N GLU A 11 30.27 33.61 -5.21
CA GLU A 11 31.14 33.31 -6.36
C GLU A 11 31.72 31.89 -6.29
N GLU A 12 32.09 31.38 -5.10
CA GLU A 12 32.55 29.99 -4.93
C GLU A 12 31.44 28.97 -5.23
N MET A 13 30.20 29.22 -4.76
CA MET A 13 29.06 28.36 -5.07
C MET A 13 28.70 28.36 -6.57
N GLU A 14 28.85 29.48 -7.26
CA GLU A 14 28.58 29.55 -8.70
C GLU A 14 29.66 28.84 -9.53
N GLN A 15 30.91 28.86 -9.07
CA GLN A 15 32.01 28.10 -9.68
C GLN A 15 31.85 26.59 -9.50
N GLU A 16 31.47 26.13 -8.30
CA GLU A 16 31.20 24.70 -8.05
C GLU A 16 30.05 24.17 -8.92
N LYS A 17 28.97 24.95 -9.07
CA LYS A 17 27.85 24.59 -9.97
C LYS A 17 28.28 24.47 -11.43
N LYS A 18 29.09 25.40 -11.92
CA LYS A 18 29.60 25.36 -13.31
C LYS A 18 30.53 24.16 -13.53
N GLU A 19 31.32 23.77 -12.54
CA GLU A 19 32.18 22.58 -12.64
C GLU A 19 31.36 21.28 -12.61
N GLU A 20 30.30 21.20 -11.80
CA GLU A 20 29.42 20.04 -11.72
C GLU A 20 28.62 19.82 -13.02
N GLU A 21 28.12 20.90 -13.65
CA GLU A 21 27.47 20.82 -14.95
C GLU A 21 28.43 20.36 -16.06
N ARG A 22 29.69 20.82 -16.03
CA ARG A 22 30.72 20.38 -16.98
C ARG A 22 31.06 18.89 -16.82
N LYS A 23 31.09 18.39 -15.59
CA LYS A 23 31.29 16.95 -15.29
C LYS A 23 30.11 16.09 -15.74
N ARG A 24 28.88 16.61 -15.69
CA ARG A 24 27.68 15.92 -16.22
C ARG A 24 27.67 15.86 -17.74
N HIS A 25 28.11 16.93 -18.42
CA HIS A 25 28.18 16.96 -19.87
C HIS A 25 29.22 15.96 -20.42
N ASN A 26 30.42 15.93 -19.83
CA ASN A 26 31.46 14.98 -20.25
C ASN A 26 31.08 13.51 -20.01
N ARG A 27 30.37 13.18 -18.90
CA ARG A 27 29.88 11.80 -18.67
C ARG A 27 28.85 11.34 -19.68
N THR A 28 28.11 12.26 -20.29
CA THR A 28 27.09 11.94 -21.28
C THR A 28 27.73 11.66 -22.65
N GLU A 29 28.84 12.33 -22.97
CA GLU A 29 29.60 12.06 -24.20
C GLU A 29 30.34 10.72 -24.14
N ASP A 30 30.91 10.34 -22.98
CA ASP A 30 31.57 9.04 -22.80
C ASP A 30 30.60 7.85 -22.91
N SER A 31 29.33 8.00 -22.51
CA SER A 31 28.31 6.93 -22.65
C SER A 31 27.77 6.75 -24.07
N ILE A 32 27.99 7.70 -24.99
CA ILE A 32 27.49 7.61 -26.37
C ILE A 32 28.50 6.90 -27.31
N MET A 33 29.72 6.62 -26.86
CA MET A 33 30.74 5.93 -27.67
C MET A 33 30.83 4.41 -27.44
N GLU A 34 30.15 3.83 -26.44
CA GLU A 34 30.26 2.39 -26.12
C GLU A 34 29.18 1.47 -26.75
N GLU A 35 28.19 2.00 -27.49
CA GLU A 35 27.13 1.17 -28.13
C GLU A 35 27.35 0.83 -29.62
N GLN A 36 28.55 1.07 -30.17
CA GLN A 36 28.89 0.63 -31.53
C GLN A 36 30.20 -0.14 -31.53
N PHE A 37 30.20 -1.43 -31.13
CA PHE A 37 31.06 -2.48 -31.70
C PHE A 37 30.79 -3.85 -31.06
N GLY A 38 30.56 -4.88 -31.89
CA GLY A 38 30.53 -6.31 -31.53
C GLY A 38 29.13 -6.94 -31.65
N SER A 39 28.88 -8.00 -32.41
CA SER A 39 29.77 -9.00 -33.02
C SER A 39 29.00 -9.84 -34.05
N GLU A 40 29.64 -10.14 -35.19
CA GLU A 40 29.36 -11.29 -36.04
C GLU A 40 29.76 -12.60 -35.33
N GLU A 41 29.10 -13.71 -35.68
CA GLU A 41 29.61 -15.09 -35.93
C GLU A 41 28.43 -16.09 -35.80
N THR A 42 27.94 -16.64 -36.92
CA THR A 42 28.24 -17.97 -37.49
C THR A 42 27.85 -19.17 -36.61
N GLU A 43 26.82 -19.91 -37.03
CA GLU A 43 26.71 -21.35 -36.77
C GLU A 43 26.23 -22.07 -38.03
N THR A 44 26.90 -23.18 -38.32
CA THR A 44 26.73 -24.09 -39.45
C THR A 44 26.32 -25.48 -38.94
N LEU A 45 25.38 -26.12 -39.66
CA LEU A 45 25.12 -27.58 -39.76
C LEU A 45 24.46 -28.22 -38.50
N ASP A 46 23.39 -29.03 -38.59
CA ASP A 46 23.09 -30.11 -39.54
C ASP A 46 21.59 -30.31 -39.87
N ALA A 47 21.39 -30.75 -41.11
CA ALA A 47 20.26 -31.46 -41.73
C ALA A 47 19.95 -32.80 -41.00
N GLU A 48 18.88 -33.58 -41.18
CA GLU A 48 17.73 -33.78 -42.08
C GLU A 48 16.84 -34.81 -41.32
N SER A 49 15.53 -35.03 -41.48
CA SER A 49 14.76 -35.34 -42.69
C SER A 49 13.27 -35.51 -42.30
N ALA A 50 12.39 -34.81 -43.04
CA ALA A 50 11.21 -35.28 -43.79
C ALA A 50 10.38 -36.47 -43.23
N ILE A 51 9.04 -36.53 -43.36
CA ILE A 51 8.16 -36.49 -44.55
C ILE A 51 6.74 -36.25 -43.99
N GLY A 52 5.76 -35.52 -44.55
CA GLY A 52 5.54 -34.84 -45.81
C GLY A 52 4.02 -34.65 -46.00
N SER A 53 3.63 -33.55 -46.69
CA SER A 53 2.40 -33.35 -47.50
C SER A 53 1.00 -33.40 -46.81
N ASP A 54 0.01 -32.57 -47.16
CA ASP A 54 -0.18 -31.64 -48.27
C ASP A 54 -1.24 -30.56 -47.96
N SER A 55 -0.93 -29.35 -48.42
CA SER A 55 -1.74 -28.41 -49.23
C SER A 55 -3.23 -28.13 -48.95
N SER A 56 -3.44 -26.85 -48.59
CA SER A 56 -4.18 -25.84 -49.38
C SER A 56 -5.66 -25.58 -49.10
N SER A 57 -5.93 -24.26 -49.13
CA SER A 57 -7.15 -23.51 -49.48
C SER A 57 -8.25 -23.37 -48.42
N VAL A 58 -8.53 -22.20 -47.84
CA VAL A 58 -8.96 -20.88 -48.37
C VAL A 58 -10.50 -20.71 -48.28
N LEU A 59 -10.90 -19.60 -47.64
CA LEU A 59 -12.18 -18.85 -47.63
C LEU A 59 -13.17 -18.96 -46.45
N GLU A 60 -13.19 -17.81 -45.77
CA GLU A 60 -14.25 -17.03 -45.13
C GLU A 60 -15.65 -17.06 -45.79
N TRP A 61 -16.70 -17.03 -44.97
CA TRP A 61 -18.00 -16.44 -45.33
C TRP A 61 -18.82 -15.97 -44.11
N LYS A 62 -19.60 -14.90 -44.34
CA LYS A 62 -20.53 -14.19 -43.43
C LYS A 62 -21.78 -13.77 -44.27
N PRO A 63 -22.83 -13.13 -43.73
CA PRO A 63 -24.13 -13.68 -43.26
C PRO A 63 -25.39 -13.16 -44.02
N SER A 64 -26.61 -13.66 -43.71
CA SER A 64 -27.93 -12.94 -43.79
C SER A 64 -29.12 -13.84 -43.33
N GLU A 65 -30.00 -13.39 -42.39
CA GLU A 65 -31.41 -12.90 -42.53
C GLU A 65 -32.42 -13.89 -43.20
N SER A 66 -33.72 -14.09 -42.86
CA SER A 66 -34.71 -13.59 -41.87
C SER A 66 -36.05 -14.40 -41.97
N SER A 67 -36.90 -14.39 -40.91
CA SER A 67 -38.40 -14.55 -40.87
C SER A 67 -39.04 -15.94 -41.22
N SER A 68 -40.21 -16.44 -40.75
CA SER A 68 -41.37 -16.03 -39.92
C SER A 68 -42.27 -17.26 -39.64
N MET A 69 -43.05 -17.30 -38.53
CA MET A 69 -44.50 -17.69 -38.42
C MET A 69 -44.92 -18.33 -37.06
N ASN A 70 -46.10 -17.92 -36.60
CA ASN A 70 -46.74 -17.99 -35.27
C ASN A 70 -47.42 -19.33 -34.87
N ALA A 71 -47.53 -19.61 -33.55
CA ALA A 71 -48.71 -20.21 -32.87
C ALA A 71 -48.67 -20.03 -31.32
N PRO A 72 -49.83 -19.97 -30.61
CA PRO A 72 -49.97 -19.40 -29.24
C PRO A 72 -50.01 -20.39 -28.05
N GLU A 73 -49.91 -19.82 -26.83
CA GLU A 73 -49.57 -20.38 -25.48
C GLU A 73 -50.51 -21.45 -24.84
N PRO A 74 -50.07 -22.10 -23.72
CA PRO A 74 -50.46 -21.57 -22.39
C PRO A 74 -49.38 -21.60 -21.26
N LYS A 75 -49.27 -20.43 -20.59
CA LYS A 75 -48.89 -20.11 -19.18
C LYS A 75 -48.13 -21.13 -18.30
N VAL A 76 -46.86 -20.84 -17.97
CA VAL A 76 -46.26 -21.07 -16.62
C VAL A 76 -45.10 -20.08 -16.33
N ARG A 77 -45.18 -19.43 -15.15
CA ARG A 77 -44.15 -18.74 -14.34
C ARG A 77 -43.57 -17.40 -14.82
N ARG A 78 -43.89 -16.36 -14.05
CA ARG A 78 -43.25 -15.04 -14.06
C ARG A 78 -41.80 -15.16 -13.57
N THR A 79 -40.85 -14.88 -14.46
CA THR A 79 -39.47 -14.51 -14.09
C THR A 79 -39.44 -13.01 -13.83
N LEU A 80 -39.01 -12.62 -12.63
CA LEU A 80 -38.82 -11.23 -12.25
C LEU A 80 -37.78 -10.60 -13.18
N SER A 81 -38.16 -9.49 -13.79
CA SER A 81 -37.32 -8.66 -14.64
C SER A 81 -36.04 -8.26 -13.90
N ALA A 82 -34.90 -8.51 -14.54
CA ALA A 82 -33.60 -7.97 -14.18
C ALA A 82 -33.74 -6.46 -13.97
N ILE A 83 -33.50 -6.01 -12.74
CA ILE A 83 -33.33 -4.59 -12.46
C ILE A 83 -32.03 -4.20 -13.16
N HIS A 84 -32.18 -3.40 -14.20
CA HIS A 84 -31.11 -2.71 -14.88
C HIS A 84 -30.55 -1.67 -13.89
N ILE A 85 -29.57 -2.08 -13.08
CA ILE A 85 -28.87 -1.18 -12.17
C ILE A 85 -27.92 -0.35 -13.03
N GLN A 86 -28.31 0.91 -13.25
CA GLN A 86 -27.44 1.89 -13.87
C GLN A 86 -26.22 2.13 -12.96
N LYS A 87 -25.07 2.31 -13.60
CA LYS A 87 -23.73 2.28 -13.00
C LYS A 87 -23.37 3.57 -12.21
N GLU A 88 -24.35 4.30 -11.69
CA GLU A 88 -24.13 5.68 -11.21
C GLU A 88 -24.49 5.94 -9.73
N ASP A 89 -24.96 4.94 -8.96
CA ASP A 89 -25.38 5.13 -7.56
C ASP A 89 -24.44 4.53 -6.49
N LEU A 90 -23.21 4.14 -6.82
CA LEU A 90 -22.21 3.68 -5.83
C LEU A 90 -21.21 4.76 -5.40
N GLU A 91 -21.27 5.95 -5.99
CA GLU A 91 -20.36 7.07 -5.70
C GLU A 91 -21.12 8.24 -5.08
N ASN A 92 -21.61 8.06 -3.85
CA ASN A 92 -21.90 9.09 -2.82
C ASN A 92 -22.98 8.58 -1.86
N VAL A 93 -22.70 7.47 -1.16
CA VAL A 93 -23.35 7.28 0.14
C VAL A 93 -22.66 8.26 1.09
N ASP A 94 -23.20 9.49 1.13
CA ASP A 94 -22.94 10.45 2.17
C ASP A 94 -23.32 9.79 3.51
N LEU A 95 -22.30 9.27 4.20
CA LEU A 95 -22.42 8.60 5.48
C LEU A 95 -22.63 9.65 6.58
N GLY A 96 -23.62 10.51 6.38
CA GLY A 96 -23.94 11.68 7.21
C GLY A 96 -24.50 11.36 8.59
N TYR A 97 -24.56 10.09 9.00
CA TYR A 97 -24.96 9.68 10.34
C TYR A 97 -24.22 8.40 10.76
N MET A 98 -22.99 8.52 11.24
CA MET A 98 -22.43 7.53 12.18
C MET A 98 -21.66 8.25 13.29
N THR A 99 -21.96 7.83 14.50
CA THR A 99 -21.81 8.55 15.75
C THR A 99 -20.35 8.60 16.24
N SER A 100 -19.76 9.80 16.38
CA SER A 100 -18.57 10.05 17.22
C SER A 100 -17.43 9.00 17.10
N GLU A 101 -17.13 8.50 15.90
CA GLU A 101 -16.08 7.50 15.75
C GLU A 101 -14.70 8.19 15.76
N LYS A 102 -13.89 7.81 16.74
CA LYS A 102 -12.48 8.20 16.81
C LYS A 102 -11.80 7.72 15.53
N ALA A 103 -11.29 8.66 14.73
CA ALA A 103 -10.50 8.33 13.56
C ALA A 103 -9.15 7.74 13.98
N PHE A 104 -8.77 6.60 13.40
CA PHE A 104 -7.48 5.96 13.65
C PHE A 104 -6.40 6.55 12.75
N ARG A 105 -5.29 6.97 13.35
CA ARG A 105 -4.17 7.60 12.66
C ARG A 105 -3.21 6.53 12.18
N ILE A 106 -3.12 6.37 10.87
CA ILE A 106 -2.18 5.46 10.23
C ILE A 106 -1.06 6.30 9.60
N VAL A 107 0.18 5.95 9.86
CA VAL A 107 1.35 6.65 9.28
C VAL A 107 2.03 5.71 8.30
N LEU A 108 2.36 6.23 7.11
CA LEU A 108 3.18 5.52 6.13
C LEU A 108 4.66 5.78 6.45
N ALA A 109 5.46 4.72 6.52
CA ALA A 109 6.90 4.77 6.82
C ALA A 109 7.70 3.95 5.80
N GLY A 110 9.01 4.18 5.74
CA GLY A 110 9.92 3.50 4.83
C GLY A 110 10.75 4.47 3.98
N ASP A 111 11.74 3.94 3.27
CA ASP A 111 12.71 4.71 2.48
C ASP A 111 12.06 5.58 1.39
N ALA A 112 12.81 6.56 0.88
CA ALA A 112 12.42 7.28 -0.33
C ALA A 112 12.20 6.30 -1.50
N ALA A 113 11.29 6.66 -2.41
CA ALA A 113 10.98 5.90 -3.64
C ALA A 113 10.42 4.46 -3.47
N VAL A 114 10.17 3.97 -2.24
CA VAL A 114 9.50 2.65 -2.03
C VAL A 114 8.03 2.62 -2.47
N GLY A 115 7.43 3.79 -2.71
CA GLY A 115 6.08 3.92 -3.28
C GLY A 115 4.98 4.27 -2.28
N LYS A 116 5.30 4.91 -1.13
CA LYS A 116 4.31 5.37 -0.13
C LYS A 116 3.19 6.23 -0.73
N SER A 117 3.54 7.27 -1.48
CA SER A 117 2.56 8.15 -2.12
C SER A 117 1.73 7.43 -3.19
N SER A 118 2.34 6.53 -3.97
CA SER A 118 1.64 5.71 -4.97
C SER A 118 0.69 4.71 -4.31
N PHE A 119 1.09 4.11 -3.19
CA PHE A 119 0.26 3.23 -2.37
C PHE A 119 -0.97 3.98 -1.85
N LEU A 120 -0.76 5.19 -1.30
CA LEU A 120 -1.86 6.03 -0.80
C LEU A 120 -2.81 6.46 -1.93
N LEU A 121 -2.26 6.87 -3.07
CA LEU A 121 -3.05 7.22 -4.26
C LEU A 121 -3.90 6.03 -4.73
N ARG A 122 -3.30 4.84 -4.80
CA ARG A 122 -4.00 3.61 -5.16
C ARG A 122 -5.11 3.28 -4.18
N LEU A 123 -4.86 3.38 -2.88
CA LEU A 123 -5.86 3.13 -1.84
C LEU A 123 -7.05 4.11 -1.91
N CYS A 124 -6.77 5.40 -2.10
CA CYS A 124 -7.79 6.44 -2.00
C CYS A 124 -8.57 6.63 -3.30
N LYS A 125 -7.88 6.60 -4.45
CA LYS A 125 -8.45 6.95 -5.76
C LYS A 125 -8.49 5.79 -6.75
N ASN A 126 -7.93 4.64 -6.39
CA ASN A 126 -7.73 3.53 -7.32
C ASN A 126 -6.97 3.94 -8.59
N GLU A 127 -6.00 4.85 -8.45
CA GLU A 127 -5.16 5.36 -9.53
C GLU A 127 -3.69 5.02 -9.31
N PHE A 128 -2.93 4.92 -10.41
CA PHE A 128 -1.47 4.86 -10.38
C PHE A 128 -0.88 5.79 -11.44
N LYS A 129 0.20 6.50 -11.09
CA LYS A 129 0.88 7.47 -11.96
C LYS A 129 2.36 7.14 -12.01
N VAL A 130 2.87 6.84 -13.20
CA VAL A 130 4.28 6.43 -13.46
C VAL A 130 5.25 7.59 -13.17
N HIS A 131 4.88 8.81 -13.57
CA HIS A 131 5.69 10.02 -13.40
C HIS A 131 4.99 11.00 -12.46
N SER A 132 4.72 10.59 -11.22
CA SER A 132 4.35 11.56 -10.20
C SER A 132 5.62 12.23 -9.69
N SER A 133 5.98 13.39 -10.24
CA SER A 133 6.84 14.35 -9.53
C SER A 133 6.18 14.59 -8.17
N THR A 134 6.80 14.11 -7.09
CA THR A 134 6.30 14.02 -5.70
C THR A 134 5.20 15.03 -5.41
N THR A 135 3.98 14.71 -5.80
CA THR A 135 2.84 15.61 -5.62
C THR A 135 2.37 15.30 -4.23
N GLN A 136 2.91 16.07 -3.28
CA GLN A 136 2.47 16.30 -1.91
C GLN A 136 1.18 15.53 -1.56
N CYS A 137 1.30 14.22 -1.29
CA CYS A 137 0.19 13.52 -0.71
C CYS A 137 0.29 13.79 0.78
N GLY A 138 -0.47 14.79 1.23
CA GLY A 138 -0.72 15.03 2.64
C GLY A 138 -1.76 14.04 3.17
N LEU A 139 -2.15 14.24 4.43
CA LEU A 139 -3.21 13.52 5.13
C LEU A 139 -4.42 13.22 4.23
N GLN A 140 -4.80 11.94 4.16
CA GLN A 140 -6.02 11.46 3.51
C GLN A 140 -6.97 10.83 4.53
N MET A 141 -8.27 11.01 4.34
CA MET A 141 -9.30 10.35 5.14
C MET A 141 -9.92 9.22 4.32
N LYS A 142 -10.05 8.03 4.89
CA LYS A 142 -10.71 6.88 4.25
C LYS A 142 -11.53 6.10 5.27
N THR A 143 -12.81 5.90 4.98
CA THR A 143 -13.67 5.00 5.76
C THR A 143 -13.65 3.62 5.13
N LEU A 144 -13.31 2.60 5.92
CA LEU A 144 -13.36 1.19 5.51
C LEU A 144 -14.37 0.44 6.37
N ILE A 145 -15.02 -0.59 5.82
CA ILE A 145 -15.85 -1.51 6.61
C ILE A 145 -14.94 -2.62 7.12
N VAL A 146 -14.68 -2.62 8.44
CA VAL A 146 -13.83 -3.61 9.10
C VAL A 146 -14.73 -4.46 10.00
N ASP A 147 -14.82 -5.76 9.71
CA ASP A 147 -15.65 -6.71 10.47
C ASP A 147 -17.12 -6.25 10.66
N GLY A 148 -17.68 -5.63 9.61
CA GLY A 148 -19.06 -5.14 9.59
C GLY A 148 -19.27 -3.74 10.18
N GLU A 149 -18.24 -3.12 10.77
CA GLU A 149 -18.33 -1.76 11.33
C GLU A 149 -17.57 -0.75 10.46
N PRO A 150 -18.14 0.43 10.18
CA PRO A 150 -17.40 1.51 9.56
C PRO A 150 -16.22 1.91 10.45
N THR A 151 -15.09 2.24 9.83
CA THR A 151 -13.86 2.59 10.53
C THR A 151 -13.19 3.71 9.76
N LEU A 152 -13.15 4.90 10.38
CA LEU A 152 -12.50 6.08 9.80
C LEU A 152 -10.99 6.04 10.04
N LEU A 153 -10.21 6.10 8.95
CA LEU A 153 -8.76 6.16 8.96
C LEU A 153 -8.26 7.54 8.53
N GLN A 154 -7.30 8.08 9.28
CA GLN A 154 -6.50 9.27 8.94
C GLN A 154 -5.12 8.80 8.50
N ILE A 155 -4.85 8.75 7.20
CA ILE A 155 -3.62 8.19 6.64
C ILE A 155 -2.66 9.31 6.29
N TRP A 156 -1.50 9.31 6.95
CA TRP A 156 -0.45 10.31 6.78
C TRP A 156 0.65 9.75 5.89
N ASP A 157 0.82 10.33 4.70
CA ASP A 157 2.00 10.09 3.88
C ASP A 157 3.11 11.06 4.28
N THR A 158 4.20 10.50 4.81
CA THR A 158 5.40 11.25 5.12
C THR A 158 6.26 11.20 3.88
N ALA A 159 6.22 12.25 3.05
CA ALA A 159 6.87 12.32 1.74
C ALA A 159 8.41 12.21 1.81
N GLY A 160 8.95 11.04 2.14
CA GLY A 160 10.38 10.71 2.14
C GLY A 160 11.26 11.53 3.11
N GLN A 161 10.69 12.43 3.91
CA GLN A 161 11.45 13.28 4.82
C GLN A 161 11.44 12.66 6.23
N GLU A 162 12.51 11.91 6.52
CA GLU A 162 12.70 11.13 7.76
C GLU A 162 12.57 11.98 9.04
N SER A 163 12.96 13.25 8.98
CA SER A 163 12.87 14.19 10.11
C SER A 163 11.42 14.54 10.48
N ILE A 164 10.52 14.56 9.49
CA ILE A 164 9.11 14.89 9.68
C ILE A 164 8.33 13.68 10.23
N ALA A 165 8.70 12.47 9.81
CA ALA A 165 8.04 11.21 10.19
C ALA A 165 8.03 10.96 11.70
N LYS A 166 9.13 11.29 12.41
CA LYS A 166 9.25 11.11 13.87
C LYS A 166 8.12 11.82 14.64
N SER A 167 7.74 13.03 14.24
CA SER A 167 6.67 13.76 14.94
C SER A 167 5.29 13.09 14.79
N TYR A 168 5.06 12.37 13.68
CA TYR A 168 3.80 11.71 13.40
C TYR A 168 3.62 10.40 14.16
N PHE A 169 4.71 9.66 14.42
CA PHE A 169 4.65 8.37 15.13
C PHE A 169 4.14 8.50 16.57
N ARG A 170 4.40 9.62 17.26
CA ARG A 170 3.94 9.84 18.65
C ARG A 170 2.43 9.70 18.85
N ARG A 171 1.63 9.93 17.80
CA ARG A 171 0.17 9.87 17.86
C ARG A 171 -0.40 8.90 16.84
N ALA A 172 0.42 8.02 16.28
CA ALA A 172 -0.03 6.97 15.40
C ALA A 172 -0.82 5.93 16.22
N ASP A 173 -1.94 5.47 15.66
CA ASP A 173 -2.65 4.30 16.17
C ASP A 173 -2.16 3.01 15.47
N GLY A 174 -1.50 3.13 14.31
CA GLY A 174 -0.79 2.05 13.60
C GLY A 174 0.12 2.55 12.48
N VAL A 175 0.99 1.69 11.95
CA VAL A 175 1.98 2.04 10.93
C VAL A 175 1.93 1.08 9.74
N LEU A 176 2.00 1.65 8.53
CA LEU A 176 2.27 0.92 7.29
C LEU A 176 3.74 1.15 6.92
N LEU A 177 4.59 0.14 7.16
CA LEU A 177 6.02 0.22 6.91
C LEU A 177 6.34 -0.45 5.57
N LEU A 178 6.67 0.35 4.55
CA LEU A 178 6.88 -0.11 3.18
C LEU A 178 8.37 -0.27 2.87
N TYR A 179 8.70 -1.34 2.16
CA TYR A 179 9.94 -1.48 1.40
C TYR A 179 9.64 -1.83 -0.06
N ASP A 180 10.61 -1.68 -0.94
CA ASP A 180 10.52 -2.07 -2.35
C ASP A 180 11.16 -3.44 -2.52
N VAL A 181 10.39 -4.43 -3.02
CA VAL A 181 10.90 -5.79 -3.19
C VAL A 181 12.08 -5.88 -4.16
N SER A 182 12.21 -4.94 -5.09
CA SER A 182 13.33 -4.87 -6.04
C SER A 182 14.57 -4.17 -5.46
N CYS A 183 14.47 -3.57 -4.27
CA CYS A 183 15.55 -2.82 -3.63
C CYS A 183 15.93 -3.45 -2.29
N GLU A 184 16.96 -4.30 -2.29
CA GLU A 184 17.48 -4.99 -1.10
C GLU A 184 17.86 -4.02 0.02
N LYS A 185 18.42 -2.84 -0.31
CA LYS A 185 18.75 -1.80 0.68
C LYS A 185 17.50 -1.34 1.45
N SER A 186 16.39 -1.09 0.76
CA SER A 186 15.15 -0.65 1.41
C SER A 186 14.58 -1.71 2.36
N PHE A 187 14.80 -3.00 2.05
CA PHE A 187 14.43 -4.10 2.93
C PHE A 187 15.31 -4.17 4.17
N LEU A 188 16.62 -3.99 4.03
CA LEU A 188 17.54 -3.98 5.18
C LEU A 188 17.26 -2.81 6.13
N ASN A 189 16.91 -1.65 5.58
CA ASN A 189 16.58 -0.44 6.35
C ASN A 189 15.28 -0.56 7.16
N VAL A 190 14.44 -1.57 6.92
CA VAL A 190 13.23 -1.83 7.73
C VAL A 190 13.56 -1.92 9.22
N ARG A 191 14.73 -2.46 9.58
CA ARG A 191 15.16 -2.59 10.99
C ARG A 191 15.30 -1.22 11.65
N GLU A 192 15.99 -0.30 10.98
CA GLU A 192 16.16 1.07 11.46
C GLU A 192 14.81 1.79 11.57
N TRP A 193 13.89 1.54 10.64
CA TRP A 193 12.54 2.09 10.74
C TRP A 193 11.75 1.56 11.93
N VAL A 194 11.84 0.26 12.23
CA VAL A 194 11.22 -0.33 13.41
C VAL A 194 11.78 0.30 14.68
N ASP A 195 13.11 0.40 14.80
CA ASP A 195 13.76 1.02 15.95
C ASP A 195 13.28 2.48 16.15
N VAL A 196 13.17 3.25 15.06
CA VAL A 196 12.65 4.63 15.11
C VAL A 196 11.18 4.69 15.54
N ILE A 197 10.35 3.73 15.11
CA ILE A 197 8.94 3.67 15.51
C ILE A 197 8.83 3.34 17.00
N GLU A 198 9.59 2.35 17.48
CA GLU A 198 9.60 1.93 18.88
C GLU A 198 10.14 3.02 19.81
N ASP A 199 11.18 3.75 19.39
CA ASP A 199 11.77 4.85 20.17
C ASP A 199 10.79 6.03 20.37
N VAL A 200 9.91 6.26 19.41
CA VAL A 200 9.06 7.47 19.36
C VAL A 200 7.61 7.19 19.73
N SER A 201 7.14 5.97 19.50
CA SER A 201 5.81 5.56 19.90
C SER A 201 5.79 5.30 21.41
N PRO A 202 4.90 5.97 22.18
CA PRO A 202 4.81 5.72 23.61
C PRO A 202 4.31 4.30 23.96
N GLU A 203 3.85 3.56 22.94
CA GLU A 203 3.10 2.32 23.07
C GLU A 203 3.44 1.38 21.90
N ASP A 204 3.42 0.08 22.13
CA ASP A 204 3.62 -0.93 21.09
C ASP A 204 2.41 -0.95 20.15
N ILE A 205 2.46 -0.13 19.10
CA ILE A 205 1.36 0.07 18.13
C ILE A 205 1.46 -0.97 17.00
N PRO A 206 0.33 -1.45 16.46
CA PRO A 206 0.36 -2.39 15.34
C PRO A 206 1.11 -1.86 14.12
N ILE A 207 2.03 -2.67 13.59
CA ILE A 207 2.77 -2.41 12.35
C ILE A 207 2.39 -3.44 11.30
N MET A 208 2.14 -2.96 10.08
CA MET A 208 2.03 -3.78 8.88
C MET A 208 3.27 -3.55 8.01
N LEU A 209 4.11 -4.57 7.90
CA LEU A 209 5.24 -4.61 6.99
C LEU A 209 4.73 -4.91 5.56
N VAL A 210 5.08 -4.05 4.62
CA VAL A 210 4.57 -4.10 3.24
C VAL A 210 5.74 -4.24 2.27
N GLY A 211 5.80 -5.39 1.58
CA GLY A 211 6.69 -5.58 0.42
C GLY A 211 6.03 -5.04 -0.83
N ASN A 212 6.31 -3.79 -1.19
CA ASN A 212 5.67 -3.12 -2.31
C ASN A 212 6.41 -3.38 -3.65
N LYS A 213 5.71 -3.13 -4.77
CA LYS A 213 6.18 -3.34 -6.15
C LYS A 213 6.40 -4.81 -6.50
N CYS A 214 5.57 -5.71 -5.96
CA CYS A 214 5.66 -7.14 -6.24
C CYS A 214 5.45 -7.51 -7.73
N ASP A 215 4.86 -6.61 -8.51
CA ASP A 215 4.75 -6.71 -9.96
C ASP A 215 6.12 -6.84 -10.66
N LEU A 216 7.17 -6.20 -10.12
CA LEU A 216 8.52 -6.23 -10.70
C LEU A 216 9.20 -7.60 -10.65
N ARG A 217 8.66 -8.56 -9.88
CA ARG A 217 9.16 -9.95 -9.87
C ARG A 217 8.93 -10.64 -11.21
N GLN A 218 7.89 -10.25 -11.94
CA GLN A 218 7.55 -10.83 -13.24
C GLN A 218 8.48 -10.31 -14.35
N ASP A 219 9.15 -9.17 -14.11
CA ASP A 219 10.05 -8.50 -15.07
C ASP A 219 11.49 -9.05 -15.06
N GLY A 220 11.73 -10.19 -14.39
CA GLY A 220 13.04 -10.84 -14.32
C GLY A 220 14.08 -10.12 -13.43
N LEU A 221 13.67 -9.07 -12.71
CA LEU A 221 14.52 -8.34 -11.79
C LEU A 221 14.81 -9.15 -10.52
N LYS A 222 16.06 -9.06 -10.02
CA LYS A 222 16.42 -9.63 -8.72
C LYS A 222 15.62 -8.92 -7.63
N CYS A 223 14.73 -9.67 -6.97
CA CYS A 223 13.90 -9.16 -5.89
C CYS A 223 14.14 -9.95 -4.60
N VAL A 224 14.01 -9.28 -3.44
CA VAL A 224 13.97 -9.90 -2.12
C VAL A 224 12.86 -10.94 -2.09
N SER A 225 13.10 -12.19 -1.69
CA SER A 225 12.04 -13.21 -1.68
C SER A 225 10.95 -12.92 -0.64
N SER A 226 9.70 -13.29 -0.91
CA SER A 226 8.58 -13.11 0.03
C SER A 226 8.85 -13.79 1.39
N SER A 227 9.56 -14.92 1.38
CA SER A 227 9.96 -15.65 2.60
C SER A 227 10.86 -14.84 3.53
N TYR A 228 11.65 -13.89 3.00
CA TYR A 228 12.44 -12.98 3.84
C TYR A 228 11.56 -11.94 4.52
N GLY A 229 10.56 -11.42 3.83
CA GLY A 229 9.56 -10.52 4.41
C GLY A 229 8.77 -11.17 5.55
N GLU A 230 8.31 -12.41 5.36
CA GLU A 230 7.62 -13.20 6.39
C GLU A 230 8.51 -13.46 7.61
N LYS A 231 9.77 -13.87 7.41
CA LYS A 231 10.71 -14.08 8.52
C LYS A 231 10.99 -12.80 9.29
N LEU A 232 11.12 -11.68 8.57
CA LEU A 232 11.35 -10.37 9.19
C LEU A 232 10.14 -9.95 10.02
N SER A 233 8.93 -10.16 9.51
CA SER A 233 7.71 -9.80 10.25
C SER A 233 7.52 -10.66 11.49
N MET A 234 7.85 -11.95 11.44
CA MET A 234 7.87 -12.82 12.63
C MET A 234 8.86 -12.34 13.68
N THR A 235 10.03 -11.85 13.25
CA THR A 235 11.08 -11.37 14.16
C THR A 235 10.63 -10.13 14.94
N TYR A 236 9.93 -9.21 14.28
CA TYR A 236 9.45 -7.96 14.88
C TYR A 236 7.98 -8.03 15.32
N ASN A 237 7.35 -9.20 15.29
CA ASN A 237 5.93 -9.39 15.62
C ASN A 237 4.98 -8.45 14.85
N THR A 238 5.26 -8.21 13.57
CA THR A 238 4.47 -7.37 12.68
C THR A 238 3.59 -8.19 11.75
N LEU A 239 2.54 -7.58 11.21
CA LEU A 239 1.81 -8.15 10.08
C LEU A 239 2.67 -8.06 8.82
N PHE A 240 2.42 -8.92 7.84
CA PHE A 240 3.11 -8.88 6.55
C PHE A 240 2.14 -9.01 5.37
N CYS A 241 2.38 -8.22 4.33
CA CYS A 241 1.68 -8.32 3.06
C CYS A 241 2.56 -7.86 1.90
N GLU A 242 2.55 -8.57 0.77
CA GLU A 242 3.13 -8.08 -0.47
C GLU A 242 2.08 -7.38 -1.32
N THR A 243 2.42 -6.22 -1.87
CA THR A 243 1.48 -5.36 -2.59
C THR A 243 2.07 -4.82 -3.88
N SER A 244 1.22 -4.50 -4.84
CA SER A 244 1.58 -3.63 -5.96
C SER A 244 0.68 -2.41 -6.00
N ALA A 245 1.23 -1.23 -5.80
CA ALA A 245 0.51 0.02 -6.07
C ALA A 245 0.18 0.18 -7.57
N LYS A 246 0.99 -0.41 -8.46
CA LYS A 246 0.81 -0.37 -9.91
C LYS A 246 -0.41 -1.20 -10.32
N GLU A 247 -0.46 -2.46 -9.91
CA GLU A 247 -1.56 -3.38 -10.25
C GLU A 247 -2.77 -3.21 -9.31
N GLY A 248 -2.57 -2.64 -8.13
CA GLY A 248 -3.59 -2.54 -7.07
C GLY A 248 -3.69 -3.79 -6.18
N SER A 249 -2.86 -4.81 -6.41
CA SER A 249 -2.90 -6.07 -5.67
C SER A 249 -2.58 -5.86 -4.18
N ASN A 250 -3.45 -6.41 -3.33
CA ASN A 250 -3.33 -6.46 -1.86
C ASN A 250 -3.25 -5.10 -1.13
N VAL A 251 -3.42 -3.97 -1.84
CA VAL A 251 -3.33 -2.63 -1.23
C VAL A 251 -4.46 -2.42 -0.21
N LEU A 252 -5.69 -2.80 -0.56
CA LEU A 252 -6.84 -2.65 0.34
C LEU A 252 -6.74 -3.64 1.50
N GLU A 253 -6.34 -4.87 1.21
CA GLU A 253 -6.20 -5.99 2.12
C GLU A 253 -5.18 -5.66 3.23
N ALA A 254 -4.01 -5.14 2.86
CA ALA A 254 -3.00 -4.70 3.81
C ALA A 254 -3.55 -3.66 4.81
N VAL A 255 -4.32 -2.68 4.31
CA VAL A 255 -4.90 -1.62 5.15
C VAL A 255 -6.04 -2.16 6.01
N LEU A 256 -6.88 -3.07 5.49
CA LEU A 256 -7.94 -3.73 6.24
C LEU A 256 -7.39 -4.59 7.39
N HIS A 257 -6.33 -5.36 7.14
CA HIS A 257 -5.68 -6.18 8.17
C HIS A 257 -5.09 -5.30 9.28
N LEU A 258 -4.41 -4.20 8.92
CA LEU A 258 -3.90 -3.26 9.90
C LEU A 258 -5.04 -2.61 10.70
N ALA A 259 -6.08 -2.11 10.03
CA ALA A 259 -7.21 -1.44 10.66
C ALA A 259 -7.93 -2.36 11.67
N ARG A 260 -8.08 -3.65 11.34
CA ARG A 260 -8.59 -4.66 12.26
C ARG A 260 -7.72 -4.76 13.52
N GLN A 261 -6.40 -4.90 13.36
CA GLN A 261 -5.48 -5.03 14.49
C GLN A 261 -5.46 -3.79 15.38
N VAL A 262 -5.49 -2.59 14.78
CA VAL A 262 -5.60 -1.31 15.50
C VAL A 262 -6.90 -1.23 16.31
N ARG A 263 -8.03 -1.66 15.74
CA ARG A 263 -9.30 -1.71 16.47
C ARG A 263 -9.26 -2.66 17.66
N THR A 264 -8.78 -3.89 17.46
CA THR A 264 -8.62 -4.87 18.54
C THR A 264 -7.73 -4.33 19.65
N TYR A 265 -6.61 -3.69 19.29
CA TYR A 265 -5.69 -3.08 20.23
C TYR A 265 -6.34 -1.99 21.10
N HIS A 266 -7.11 -1.08 20.48
CA HIS A 266 -7.84 -0.03 21.22
C HIS A 266 -8.96 -0.57 22.09
N THR A 267 -9.68 -1.62 21.65
CA THR A 267 -10.73 -2.27 22.44
C THR A 267 -10.16 -2.93 23.69
N ASN A 268 -9.09 -3.70 23.56
CA ASN A 268 -8.44 -4.38 24.69
C ASN A 268 -7.93 -3.39 25.76
N ARG A 269 -7.50 -2.20 25.33
CA ARG A 269 -7.05 -1.14 26.23
C ARG A 269 -8.17 -0.46 26.99
N LYS A 270 -9.32 -0.25 26.35
CA LYS A 270 -10.51 0.26 27.04
C LYS A 270 -10.95 -0.71 28.14
N ILE A 271 -10.88 -2.02 27.89
CA ILE A 271 -11.20 -3.06 28.87
C ILE A 271 -10.23 -3.02 30.06
N THR A 272 -8.92 -2.95 29.79
CA THR A 272 -7.89 -2.97 30.84
C THR A 272 -7.87 -1.71 31.71
N ARG A 273 -8.32 -0.56 31.16
CA ARG A 273 -8.36 0.72 31.87
C ARG A 273 -9.64 0.96 32.69
N GLN A 274 -10.65 0.10 32.63
CA GLN A 274 -11.77 0.20 33.56
C GLN A 274 -11.35 -0.38 34.93
N PRO A 275 -11.42 0.39 36.02
CA PRO A 275 -11.15 -0.15 37.35
C PRO A 275 -12.22 -1.21 37.64
N SER A 276 -11.79 -2.41 38.01
CA SER A 276 -12.67 -3.44 38.54
C SER A 276 -13.57 -2.82 39.62
N LEU A 277 -14.90 -2.90 39.42
CA LEU A 277 -15.88 -2.51 40.44
C LEU A 277 -15.45 -3.11 41.79
N PRO A 278 -15.32 -2.31 42.87
CA PRO A 278 -15.03 -2.86 44.18
C PRO A 278 -16.10 -3.89 44.52
N SER A 279 -15.66 -5.11 44.83
CA SER A 279 -16.53 -6.17 45.31
C SER A 279 -17.41 -5.64 46.44
N LEU A 280 -18.73 -5.60 46.20
CA LEU A 280 -19.71 -5.33 47.24
C LEU A 280 -19.75 -6.54 48.18
N THR A 281 -18.75 -6.68 49.05
CA THR A 281 -18.87 -7.50 50.24
C THR A 281 -19.82 -6.78 51.18
N ALA A 282 -21.11 -7.06 51.08
CA ALA A 282 -22.10 -6.65 52.06
C ALA A 282 -21.68 -7.20 53.44
N PRO A 283 -21.52 -6.35 54.47
CA PRO A 283 -21.26 -6.85 55.82
C PRO A 283 -22.52 -7.56 56.30
N ARG A 284 -22.44 -8.89 56.46
CA ARG A 284 -23.48 -9.68 57.14
C ARG A 284 -23.55 -9.26 58.61
N LYS A 285 -24.39 -8.26 58.93
CA LYS A 285 -24.80 -8.02 60.32
C LYS A 285 -25.66 -9.20 60.77
N LYS A 286 -25.15 -10.00 61.72
CA LYS A 286 -25.97 -10.98 62.44
C LYS A 286 -26.95 -10.22 63.34
N PRO A 287 -28.24 -10.55 63.36
CA PRO A 287 -29.17 -9.96 64.32
C PRO A 287 -28.87 -10.52 65.72
N GLN A 288 -28.56 -9.65 66.67
CA GLN A 288 -28.42 -10.00 68.07
C GLN A 288 -29.75 -9.69 68.76
N PHE A 289 -30.51 -10.72 69.10
CA PHE A 289 -31.69 -10.59 69.96
C PHE A 289 -31.25 -10.69 71.41
N SER A 290 -31.41 -9.62 72.19
CA SER A 290 -31.37 -9.67 73.65
C SER A 290 -32.76 -9.33 74.19
N CYS A 291 -33.37 -10.29 74.89
CA CYS A 291 -34.61 -10.12 75.62
C CYS A 291 -34.32 -9.46 76.97
N CYS A 292 -35.16 -8.50 77.39
CA CYS A 292 -35.06 -7.83 78.69
C CYS A 292 -35.58 -8.73 79.82
N THR A 293 -34.90 -8.75 80.97
CA THR A 293 -35.47 -9.16 82.26
C THR A 293 -34.82 -8.33 83.36
#